data_AF-A0A968MD59-F1
#
_entry.id   AF-A0A968MD59-F1
#
_cell.length_a   1.000
_cell.length_b   1.000
_cell.length_c   1.000
_cell.angle_alpha   90.00
_cell.angle_beta   90.00
_cell.angle_gamma   90.00
#
_symmetry.space_group_name_H-M   'P 1'
#
loop_
_entity.id
_entity.type
_entity.pdbx_description
1 polymer ?
#
loop_
_entity_poly.entity_id
_entity_poly.type
_entity_poly.pdbx_seq_one_letter_code
_entity_poly.pdbx_strand_id
1 'polypeptide(L)' 'MAHKTGWLGTNKEGVTAATNDGGIVFLPDSQYVVISFFVTNSKEDNMTNEKMIADIAKAGWDYFNATTK' A
#
# COMPACT_ATOMS: atom_id res chain seq x y z
N MET A 1 -6.10 8.19 -7.16
CA MET A 1 -4.91 8.42 -6.31
C MET A 1 -3.74 8.80 -7.20
N ALA A 2 -2.78 9.56 -6.68
CA ALA A 2 -1.48 9.77 -7.32
C ALA A 2 -0.44 9.00 -6.50
N HIS A 3 0.36 8.13 -7.11
CA HIS A 3 1.25 7.24 -6.35
C HIS A 3 2.49 6.80 -7.13
N LYS A 4 3.47 6.25 -6.40
CA LYS A 4 4.71 5.69 -6.93
C LYS A 4 5.02 4.37 -6.22
N THR A 5 5.18 3.33 -7.03
CA THR A 5 5.53 1.98 -6.58
C THR A 5 7.04 1.78 -6.49
N GLY A 6 7.45 0.78 -5.71
CA GLY A 6 8.81 0.25 -5.67
C GLY A 6 8.78 -1.25 -5.43
N TRP A 7 9.52 -2.01 -6.23
CA TRP A 7 9.60 -3.46 -6.08
C TRP A 7 11.04 -3.93 -6.29
N LEU A 8 11.48 -4.84 -5.43
CA LEU A 8 12.74 -5.55 -5.55
C LEU A 8 12.42 -7.02 -5.75
N GLY A 9 12.96 -7.61 -6.81
CA GLY A 9 12.75 -9.02 -7.12
C GLY A 9 13.08 -9.98 -5.98
N THR A 10 12.52 -11.18 -6.06
CA THR A 10 12.73 -12.23 -5.07
C THR A 10 14.11 -12.88 -5.25
N ASN A 11 14.85 -13.04 -4.15
CA ASN A 11 16.16 -13.68 -4.15
C ASN A 11 16.05 -15.22 -4.23
N LYS A 12 17.19 -15.93 -4.30
CA LYS A 12 17.24 -17.39 -4.35
C LYS A 12 16.69 -18.10 -3.10
N GLU A 13 16.56 -17.39 -1.99
CA GLU A 13 16.02 -17.89 -0.71
C GLU A 13 14.49 -17.69 -0.61
N GLY A 14 13.86 -17.17 -1.68
CA GLY A 14 12.42 -16.90 -1.69
C GLY A 14 12.03 -15.62 -0.96
N VAL A 15 12.97 -14.70 -0.73
CA VAL A 15 12.71 -13.43 -0.04
C VAL A 15 12.63 -12.28 -1.03
N THR A 16 11.50 -11.57 -1.00
CA THR A 16 11.28 -10.30 -1.69
C THR A 16 11.70 -9.17 -0.75
N ALA A 17 12.77 -8.46 -1.10
CA ALA A 17 13.36 -7.45 -0.21
C ALA A 17 12.42 -6.25 0.02
N ALA A 18 11.66 -5.85 -1.00
CA ALA A 18 10.69 -4.78 -0.90
C ALA A 18 9.55 -4.91 -1.92
N THR A 19 8.33 -4.75 -1.43
CA THR A 19 7.15 -4.35 -2.22
C THR A 19 6.56 -3.12 -1.53
N ASN A 20 6.65 -1.97 -2.18
CA ASN A 20 6.31 -0.68 -1.62
C ASN A 20 5.35 0.06 -2.53
N ASP A 21 4.50 0.89 -1.93
CA ASP A 21 3.72 1.88 -2.65
C ASP A 21 3.54 3.12 -1.77
N GLY A 22 3.59 4.31 -2.37
CA GLY A 22 3.43 5.55 -1.65
C GLY A 22 2.70 6.58 -2.50
N GLY A 23 1.76 7.32 -1.91
CA GLY A 23 0.93 8.22 -2.68
C GLY A 23 -0.05 9.08 -1.87
N ILE A 24 -0.89 9.78 -2.63
CA ILE A 24 -1.94 10.67 -2.17
C ILE A 24 -3.29 10.09 -2.58
N VAL A 25 -4.16 9.94 -1.59
CA VAL A 25 -5.51 9.41 -1.71
C VAL A 25 -6.48 10.57 -1.48
N PHE A 26 -7.27 10.94 -2.50
CA PHE A 26 -8.21 12.06 -2.45
C PHE A 26 -9.57 11.59 -1.94
N LEU A 27 -10.05 12.17 -0.84
CA LEU A 27 -11.33 11.88 -0.18
C LEU A 27 -12.51 12.61 -0.87
N PRO A 28 -13.76 12.14 -0.72
CA PRO A 28 -14.91 12.75 -1.39
C PRO A 28 -15.22 14.19 -0.99
N ASP A 29 -14.78 14.62 0.20
CA ASP A 29 -14.94 15.98 0.72
C ASP A 29 -13.84 16.95 0.26
N SER A 30 -13.05 16.56 -0.74
CA SER A 30 -11.88 17.30 -1.24
C SER A 30 -10.68 17.37 -0.29
N GLN A 31 -10.69 16.65 0.84
CA GLN A 31 -9.47 16.40 1.62
C GLN A 31 -8.63 15.30 0.98
N TYR A 32 -7.41 15.11 1.48
CA TYR A 32 -6.53 14.04 1.02
C TYR A 32 -5.72 13.44 2.15
N VAL A 33 -5.36 12.17 1.98
CA VAL A 33 -4.48 11.41 2.87
C VAL A 33 -3.20 11.07 2.11
N VAL A 34 -2.05 11.35 2.72
CA VAL A 34 -0.75 10.90 2.22
C VAL A 34 -0.40 9.59 2.93
N ILE A 35 -0.07 8.55 2.18
CA ILE A 35 0.18 7.22 2.72
C ILE A 35 1.41 6.58 2.08
N SER A 36 2.13 5.77 2.86
CA SER A 36 3.29 5.00 2.40
C SER A 36 3.29 3.61 3.02
N PHE A 37 3.51 2.59 2.19
CA PHE A 37 3.57 1.20 2.57
C PHE A 37 4.93 0.60 2.25
N PHE A 38 5.44 -0.19 3.19
CA PHE A 38 6.69 -0.91 3.05
C PHE A 38 6.50 -2.36 3.50
N VAL A 39 6.38 -3.27 2.53
CA VAL A 39 6.41 -4.71 2.80
C VAL A 39 7.84 -5.19 2.55
N THR A 40 8.59 -5.40 3.64
CA THR A 40 10.03 -5.70 3.58
C THR A 40 10.34 -7.12 3.98
N ASN A 41 11.36 -7.73 3.38
CA ASN A 41 11.84 -9.08 3.69
C ASN A 41 10.72 -10.14 3.73
N SER A 42 9.80 -10.06 2.77
CA SER A 42 8.64 -10.94 2.70
C SER A 42 8.99 -12.27 2.05
N LYS A 43 8.44 -13.36 2.59
CA LYS A 43 8.44 -14.69 1.95
C LYS A 43 7.18 -14.97 1.15
N GLU A 44 6.23 -14.04 1.16
CA GLU A 44 5.01 -14.14 0.37
C GLU A 44 5.27 -13.84 -1.10
N ASP A 45 4.41 -14.35 -1.98
CA ASP A 45 4.43 -13.99 -3.39
C ASP A 45 4.05 -12.52 -3.62
N ASN A 46 4.33 -12.01 -4.83
CA ASN A 46 4.10 -10.60 -5.13
C ASN A 46 2.61 -10.21 -5.04
N MET A 47 1.71 -11.12 -5.39
CA MET A 47 0.26 -10.85 -5.36
C MET A 47 -0.22 -10.67 -3.92
N THR A 48 0.27 -11.49 -3.00
CA THR A 48 -0.04 -11.42 -1.58
C THR A 48 0.56 -10.15 -0.96
N ASN A 49 1.78 -9.79 -1.34
CA ASN A 49 2.40 -8.53 -0.90
C ASN A 49 1.61 -7.29 -1.37
N GLU A 50 1.19 -7.25 -2.64
CA GLU A 50 0.35 -6.17 -3.18
C GLU A 50 -1.03 -6.16 -2.54
N LYS A 51 -1.61 -7.33 -2.24
CA LYS A 51 -2.89 -7.43 -1.54
C LYS A 51 -2.82 -6.88 -0.12
N MET A 52 -1.74 -7.12 0.63
CA MET A 52 -1.56 -6.51 1.95
C MET A 52 -1.59 -4.98 1.87
N ILE A 53 -0.91 -4.39 0.89
CA ILE A 53 -0.93 -2.94 0.64
C ILE A 53 -2.36 -2.47 0.34
N ALA A 54 -3.06 -3.15 -0.56
CA ALA A 54 -4.42 -2.79 -0.95
C ALA A 54 -5.42 -2.88 0.22
N ASP A 55 -5.35 -3.93 1.03
CA ASP A 55 -6.24 -4.14 2.17
C ASP A 55 -6.02 -3.07 3.25
N ILE A 56 -4.76 -2.70 3.55
CA ILE A 56 -4.46 -1.63 4.51
C ILE A 56 -4.87 -0.27 3.95
N ALA A 57 -4.60 0.01 2.67
CA ALA A 57 -5.05 1.24 2.02
C ALA A 57 -6.57 1.39 2.08
N LYS A 58 -7.31 0.29 1.83
CA LYS A 58 -8.76 0.28 1.95
C LYS A 58 -9.23 0.54 3.39
N ALA A 59 -8.60 -0.10 4.38
CA ALA A 59 -8.95 0.13 5.79
C ALA A 59 -8.73 1.59 6.20
N GLY A 60 -7.63 2.20 5.77
CA GLY A 60 -7.36 3.62 5.98
C GLY A 60 -8.39 4.52 5.29
N TRP A 61 -8.69 4.25 4.02
CA TRP A 61 -9.73 4.97 3.28
C TRP A 61 -11.09 4.90 3.96
N ASP A 62 -11.54 3.70 4.33
CA ASP A 62 -12.84 3.49 4.98
C ASP A 62 -12.93 4.27 6.30
N TYR A 63 -11.85 4.32 7.09
CA TYR A 63 -11.78 5.09 8.34
C TYR A 63 -11.88 6.61 8.10
N PHE A 64 -11.06 7.14 7.19
CA PHE A 64 -11.04 8.59 6.92
C PHE A 64 -12.30 9.08 6.20
N ASN A 65 -12.91 8.23 5.36
CA ASN A 65 -14.17 8.51 4.68
C ASN A 65 -15.41 8.37 5.59
N ALA A 66 -15.37 7.52 6.62
CA ALA A 66 -16.47 7.41 7.59
C ALA A 66 -16.57 8.64 8.51
N THR A 67 -15.45 9.32 8.75
CA THR A 67 -15.35 10.51 9.62
C THR A 67 -15.87 11.78 8.93
N THR A 68 -16.12 11.71 7.62
CA THR A 68 -16.48 12.85 6.76
C THR A 68 -17.99 13.03 6.56
N LYS A 69 -18.81 12.29 7.30
CA LYS A 69 -20.28 12.38 7.26
C LYS A 69 -20.83 13.49 8.14
#